data_AF-A0A9D8PI47-F1
#
_entry.id   AF-A0A9D8PI47-F1
#
_cell.length_a   1.000
_cell.length_b   1.000
_cell.length_c   1.000
_cell.angle_alpha   90.00
_cell.angle_beta   90.00
_cell.angle_gamma   90.00
#
_symmetry.space_group_name_H-M   'P 1'
#
loop_
_entity.id
_entity.type
_entity.pdbx_description
1 polymer ?
#
loop_
_entity_poly.entity_id
_entity_poly.type
_entity_poly.pdbx_seq_one_letter_code
_entity_poly.pdbx_strand_id
1 'polypeptide(L)'
;MNDSYKNLQNLGICILILAALTLAAYFFAPAIKPVEESFLDTSATAIGLRFLFMGIGAIAVLGLCYATRESGAWDVNAQNIVYMIIGSVIYGVFAWMFNGVTFTLPALSQVSLRPAVALPVFFGYTFGPVVGLMVGAGGNLIGDLFVGYVSPHWTLANGLIGLFAGLPMLFDDKRQSWDVGAVITGAAGIAAAAFFLANPSPGFSPPPDFVRVDLSLFMGFSVLVGCGLAIAVRFAFPNRPRWGEAAVWGAAGNAVGLALASLADIWVNGYTASETMVGQFIPAAGPNAFAIAIIVPLLLAVYLSVQQSESQTAT
;
A
#
# COMPACT_ATOMS: atom_id res chain seq x y z
N MET A 1 19.45 18.44 -20.81
CA MET A 1 18.10 18.33 -20.23
C MET A 1 18.27 18.54 -18.73
N ASN A 2 17.53 19.44 -18.09
CA ASN A 2 17.69 19.69 -16.65
C ASN A 2 17.39 18.39 -15.87
N ASP A 3 18.17 18.05 -14.84
CA ASP A 3 18.06 16.76 -14.12
C ASP A 3 16.63 16.51 -13.60
N SER A 4 15.95 17.59 -13.24
CA SER A 4 14.55 17.59 -12.82
C SER A 4 13.56 17.01 -13.86
N TYR A 5 13.76 17.28 -15.16
CA TYR A 5 12.91 16.71 -16.22
C TYR A 5 13.21 15.23 -16.48
N LYS A 6 14.46 14.81 -16.21
CA LYS A 6 14.89 13.42 -16.36
C LYS A 6 14.21 12.52 -15.32
N ASN A 7 14.05 13.01 -14.09
CA ASN A 7 13.35 12.28 -13.04
C ASN A 7 11.86 12.09 -13.34
N LEU A 8 11.20 13.16 -13.82
CA LEU A 8 9.81 13.09 -14.23
C LEU A 8 9.63 12.09 -15.40
N GLN A 9 10.55 12.10 -16.36
CA GLN A 9 10.55 11.14 -17.46
C GLN A 9 10.76 9.70 -16.98
N ASN A 10 11.74 9.45 -16.11
CA ASN A 10 12.02 8.13 -15.56
C ASN A 10 10.82 7.57 -14.77
N LEU A 11 10.22 8.40 -13.90
CA LEU A 11 9.00 8.02 -13.18
C LEU A 11 7.84 7.74 -14.15
N GLY A 12 7.67 8.56 -15.18
CA GLY A 12 6.69 8.33 -16.24
C GLY A 12 6.88 6.98 -16.93
N ILE A 13 8.13 6.61 -17.25
CA ILE A 13 8.47 5.30 -17.82
C ILE A 13 8.13 4.17 -16.84
N CYS A 14 8.48 4.29 -15.56
CA CYS A 14 8.13 3.30 -14.54
C CYS A 14 6.61 3.08 -14.44
N ILE A 15 5.82 4.16 -14.41
CA ILE A 15 4.36 4.11 -14.35
C ILE A 15 3.78 3.48 -15.62
N LEU A 16 4.30 3.83 -16.80
CA LEU A 16 3.86 3.23 -18.06
C LEU A 16 4.14 1.73 -18.13
N ILE A 17 5.33 1.30 -17.69
CA ILE A 17 5.68 -0.12 -17.59
C ILE A 17 4.72 -0.83 -16.63
N LEU A 18 4.48 -0.26 -15.45
CA LEU A 18 3.55 -0.81 -14.48
C LEU A 18 2.13 -0.94 -15.05
N ALA A 19 1.63 0.09 -15.74
CA ALA A 19 0.32 0.08 -16.38
C ALA A 19 0.22 -1.00 -17.47
N ALA A 20 1.25 -1.14 -18.30
CA ALA A 20 1.31 -2.16 -19.35
C ALA A 20 1.35 -3.58 -18.75
N LEU A 21 2.16 -3.81 -17.72
CA LEU A 21 2.22 -5.09 -17.01
C LEU A 21 0.89 -5.42 -16.33
N THR A 22 0.25 -4.42 -15.71
CA THR A 22 -1.06 -4.58 -15.06
C THR A 22 -2.14 -4.94 -16.09
N LEU A 23 -2.14 -4.28 -17.25
CA LEU A 23 -3.04 -4.60 -18.35
C LEU A 23 -2.84 -6.04 -18.86
N ALA A 24 -1.59 -6.42 -19.12
CA ALA A 24 -1.27 -7.78 -19.59
C ALA A 24 -1.68 -8.84 -18.55
N ALA A 25 -1.34 -8.62 -17.29
CA ALA A 25 -1.67 -9.53 -16.19
C ALA A 25 -3.18 -9.63 -15.96
N TYR A 26 -3.93 -8.54 -16.11
CA TYR A 26 -5.39 -8.55 -15.99
C TYR A 26 -6.05 -9.56 -16.93
N PHE A 27 -5.63 -9.57 -18.20
CA PHE A 27 -6.18 -10.49 -19.19
C PHE A 27 -5.58 -11.90 -19.12
N PHE A 28 -4.37 -12.05 -18.56
CA PHE A 28 -3.69 -13.34 -18.46
C PHE A 28 -4.02 -14.11 -17.17
N ALA A 29 -4.35 -13.43 -16.07
CA ALA A 29 -4.59 -14.06 -14.76
C ALA A 29 -5.66 -15.18 -14.77
N PRO A 30 -6.80 -15.05 -15.49
CA PRO A 30 -7.79 -16.12 -15.57
C PRO A 30 -7.27 -17.43 -16.19
N ALA A 31 -6.23 -17.35 -17.03
CA ALA A 31 -5.59 -18.53 -17.62
C ALA A 31 -4.68 -19.28 -16.64
N ILE A 32 -4.22 -18.61 -15.57
CA ILE A 32 -3.40 -19.22 -14.51
C ILE A 32 -4.29 -19.97 -13.52
N LYS A 33 -5.35 -19.31 -13.06
CA LYS A 33 -6.34 -19.89 -12.14
C LYS A 33 -7.71 -19.27 -12.44
N PRO A 34 -8.68 -20.04 -12.95
CA PRO A 34 -10.03 -19.55 -13.14
C PRO A 34 -10.63 -19.15 -11.79
N VAL A 35 -11.15 -17.92 -11.71
CA VAL A 35 -11.81 -17.37 -10.53
C VAL A 35 -13.32 -17.53 -10.70
N GLU A 36 -14.04 -17.91 -9.64
CA GLU A 36 -15.50 -17.93 -9.66
C GLU A 36 -16.07 -16.54 -9.99
N GLU A 37 -17.03 -16.47 -10.91
CA GLU A 37 -17.64 -15.23 -11.42
C GLU A 37 -18.36 -14.39 -10.33
N SER A 38 -18.52 -14.92 -9.12
CA SER A 38 -19.43 -14.39 -8.08
C SER A 38 -18.92 -13.13 -7.34
N PHE A 39 -17.63 -12.78 -7.43
CA PHE A 39 -17.05 -11.68 -6.64
C PHE A 39 -16.77 -10.40 -7.43
N LEU A 40 -16.98 -10.39 -8.75
CA LEU A 40 -16.42 -9.36 -9.62
C LEU A 40 -17.39 -8.94 -10.72
N ASP A 41 -17.64 -7.64 -10.79
CA ASP A 41 -18.23 -7.06 -11.99
C ASP A 41 -17.17 -7.10 -13.12
N THR A 42 -17.42 -7.95 -14.11
CA THR A 42 -16.59 -8.13 -15.31
C THR A 42 -17.12 -7.33 -16.50
N SER A 43 -18.11 -6.46 -16.29
CA SER A 43 -18.62 -5.58 -17.33
C SER A 43 -17.51 -4.68 -17.88
N ALA A 44 -17.62 -4.33 -19.17
CA ALA A 44 -16.68 -3.41 -19.80
C ALA A 44 -16.57 -2.07 -19.05
N THR A 45 -17.67 -1.62 -18.43
CA THR A 45 -17.72 -0.43 -17.59
C THR A 45 -16.85 -0.59 -16.34
N ALA A 46 -17.02 -1.67 -15.57
CA ALA A 46 -16.22 -1.93 -14.38
C ALA A 46 -14.72 -2.04 -14.71
N ILE A 47 -14.39 -2.74 -15.80
CA ILE A 47 -13.00 -2.83 -16.30
C ILE A 47 -12.45 -1.44 -16.60
N GLY A 48 -13.19 -0.62 -17.34
CA GLY A 48 -12.80 0.74 -17.67
C GLY A 48 -12.56 1.60 -16.42
N LEU A 49 -13.43 1.49 -15.41
CA LEU A 49 -13.30 2.22 -14.16
C LEU A 49 -12.06 1.81 -13.36
N ARG A 50 -11.70 0.53 -13.32
CA ARG A 50 -10.48 0.05 -12.63
C ARG A 50 -9.22 0.73 -13.18
N PHE A 51 -9.09 0.77 -14.51
CA PHE A 51 -7.97 1.44 -15.16
C PHE A 51 -8.06 2.97 -15.08
N LEU A 52 -9.27 3.54 -15.05
CA LEU A 52 -9.45 4.98 -14.82
C LEU A 52 -8.90 5.41 -13.46
N PHE A 53 -9.25 4.71 -12.37
CA PHE A 53 -8.73 5.02 -11.03
C PHE A 53 -7.21 4.80 -10.94
N MET A 54 -6.68 3.77 -11.62
CA MET A 54 -5.23 3.61 -11.77
C MET A 54 -4.59 4.82 -12.48
N GLY A 55 -5.20 5.31 -13.56
CA GLY A 55 -4.76 6.48 -14.30
C GLY A 55 -4.80 7.76 -13.46
N ILE A 56 -5.88 7.98 -12.70
CA ILE A 56 -6.02 9.14 -11.80
C ILE A 56 -4.90 9.16 -10.77
N GLY A 57 -4.62 8.03 -10.11
CA GLY A 57 -3.53 7.98 -9.13
C GLY A 57 -2.15 8.12 -9.77
N ALA A 58 -1.93 7.57 -10.96
CA ALA A 58 -0.70 7.80 -11.72
C ALA A 58 -0.49 9.30 -12.03
N ILE A 59 -1.54 10.01 -12.44
CA ILE A 59 -1.50 11.46 -12.68
C ILE A 59 -1.20 12.20 -11.38
N ALA A 60 -1.83 11.82 -10.26
CA ALA A 60 -1.57 12.43 -8.96
C ALA A 60 -0.10 12.25 -8.51
N VAL A 61 0.48 11.07 -8.72
CA VAL A 61 1.89 10.78 -8.45
C VAL A 61 2.82 11.62 -9.33
N LEU A 62 2.53 11.74 -10.62
CA LEU A 62 3.29 12.60 -11.52
C LEU A 62 3.18 14.08 -11.14
N GLY A 63 1.98 14.53 -10.72
CA GLY A 63 1.75 15.87 -10.20
C GLY A 63 2.56 16.16 -8.93
N LEU A 64 2.59 15.21 -8.00
CA LEU A 64 3.40 15.30 -6.78
C LEU A 64 4.90 15.36 -7.11
N CYS A 65 5.37 14.51 -8.01
CA CYS A 65 6.75 14.54 -8.49
C CYS A 65 7.08 15.89 -9.14
N TYR A 66 6.22 16.38 -10.04
CA TYR A 66 6.41 17.68 -10.68
C TYR A 66 6.48 18.83 -9.66
N ALA A 67 5.62 18.81 -8.63
CA ALA A 67 5.59 19.82 -7.58
C ALA A 67 6.82 19.79 -6.67
N THR A 68 7.46 18.62 -6.53
CA THR A 68 8.59 18.38 -5.61
C THR A 68 9.86 17.94 -6.33
N ARG A 69 9.97 18.28 -7.61
CA ARG A 69 11.00 17.78 -8.54
C ARG A 69 12.43 18.24 -8.23
N GLU A 70 12.60 19.15 -7.29
CA GLU A 70 13.88 19.72 -6.86
C GLU A 70 14.47 18.98 -5.65
N SER A 71 13.73 18.07 -5.02
CA SER A 71 14.13 17.38 -3.78
C SER A 71 15.15 16.24 -3.96
N GLY A 72 15.43 15.81 -5.20
CA GLY A 72 16.22 14.60 -5.49
C GLY A 72 15.56 13.27 -5.09
N ALA A 73 14.42 13.29 -4.39
CA ALA A 73 13.72 12.07 -3.93
C ALA A 73 13.18 11.20 -5.08
N TRP A 74 13.12 11.75 -6.29
CA TRP A 74 12.57 11.10 -7.48
C TRP A 74 13.65 10.50 -8.38
N ASP A 75 14.91 10.56 -7.96
CA ASP A 75 16.04 10.03 -8.71
C ASP A 75 15.95 8.51 -8.81
N VAL A 76 16.16 7.98 -10.01
CA VAL A 76 16.21 6.54 -10.28
C VAL A 76 17.52 6.20 -10.97
N ASN A 77 18.33 5.37 -10.30
CA ASN A 77 19.57 4.81 -10.84
C ASN A 77 19.45 3.29 -11.06
N ALA A 78 20.52 2.68 -11.59
CA ALA A 78 20.54 1.25 -11.89
C ALA A 78 20.31 0.35 -10.64
N GLN A 79 20.85 0.76 -9.48
CA GLN A 79 20.67 0.06 -8.22
C GLN A 79 19.22 0.13 -7.74
N ASN A 80 18.56 1.28 -7.90
CA ASN A 80 17.12 1.41 -7.63
C ASN A 80 16.30 0.43 -8.47
N ILE A 81 16.60 0.26 -9.75
CA ILE A 81 15.90 -0.69 -10.63
C ILE A 81 16.05 -2.12 -10.11
N VAL A 82 17.25 -2.51 -9.67
CA VAL A 82 17.47 -3.84 -9.06
C VAL A 82 16.63 -4.02 -7.80
N TYR A 83 16.56 -3.00 -6.93
CA TYR A 83 15.73 -3.04 -5.73
C TYR A 83 14.24 -3.08 -6.02
N MET A 84 13.77 -2.40 -7.08
CA MET A 84 12.39 -2.51 -7.55
C MET A 84 12.06 -3.94 -7.94
N ILE A 85 12.93 -4.60 -8.72
CA ILE A 85 12.70 -5.96 -9.20
C ILE A 85 12.72 -6.96 -8.04
N ILE A 86 13.80 -6.96 -7.23
CA ILE A 86 13.96 -7.88 -6.10
C ILE A 86 12.83 -7.68 -5.09
N GLY A 87 12.55 -6.44 -4.71
CA GLY A 87 11.49 -6.12 -3.76
C GLY A 87 10.11 -6.55 -4.29
N SER A 88 9.80 -6.31 -5.57
CA SER A 88 8.54 -6.74 -6.18
C SER A 88 8.38 -8.26 -6.16
N VAL A 89 9.43 -9.01 -6.50
CA VAL A 89 9.39 -10.48 -6.51
C VAL A 89 9.20 -11.02 -5.09
N ILE A 90 9.97 -10.53 -4.11
CA ILE A 90 9.85 -10.96 -2.72
C ILE A 90 8.45 -10.62 -2.18
N TYR A 91 7.99 -9.38 -2.38
CA TYR A 91 6.65 -8.98 -1.95
C TYR A 91 5.58 -9.82 -2.65
N GLY A 92 5.70 -10.08 -3.95
CA GLY A 92 4.74 -10.89 -4.70
C GLY A 92 4.65 -12.34 -4.24
N VAL A 93 5.77 -12.99 -3.92
CA VAL A 93 5.77 -14.35 -3.37
C VAL A 93 5.06 -14.40 -2.02
N PHE A 94 5.40 -13.48 -1.10
CA PHE A 94 4.73 -13.44 0.19
C PHE A 94 3.25 -13.02 0.07
N ALA A 95 2.94 -12.06 -0.81
CA ALA A 95 1.57 -11.65 -1.08
C ALA A 95 0.74 -12.83 -1.59
N TRP A 96 1.27 -13.63 -2.52
CA TRP A 96 0.62 -14.86 -2.96
C TRP A 96 0.40 -15.85 -1.81
N MET A 97 1.42 -16.12 -0.99
CA MET A 97 1.31 -17.05 0.15
C MET A 97 0.25 -16.61 1.18
N PHE A 98 0.16 -15.30 1.46
CA PHE A 98 -0.75 -14.76 2.47
C PHE A 98 -2.15 -14.46 1.92
N ASN A 99 -2.28 -13.99 0.68
CA ASN A 99 -3.58 -13.70 0.03
C ASN A 99 -4.29 -14.97 -0.47
N GLY A 100 -3.54 -15.99 -0.89
CA GLY A 100 -4.10 -17.16 -1.57
C GLY A 100 -4.26 -18.43 -0.72
N VAL A 101 -3.58 -18.54 0.43
CA VAL A 101 -3.39 -19.86 1.08
C VAL A 101 -3.71 -19.89 2.59
N THR A 102 -3.63 -18.78 3.34
CA THR A 102 -3.47 -18.93 4.81
C THR A 102 -4.39 -18.10 5.72
N PHE A 103 -4.73 -16.83 5.39
CA PHE A 103 -5.45 -15.96 6.35
C PHE A 103 -6.39 -14.95 5.69
N THR A 104 -7.52 -15.42 5.14
CA THR A 104 -8.61 -14.53 4.72
C THR A 104 -9.29 -13.93 5.96
N LEU A 105 -9.48 -12.62 5.95
CA LEU A 105 -10.22 -11.92 6.99
C LEU A 105 -11.70 -11.88 6.61
N PRO A 106 -12.62 -11.84 7.58
CA PRO A 106 -14.01 -11.58 7.29
C PRO A 106 -14.15 -10.17 6.69
N ALA A 107 -14.37 -10.10 5.37
CA ALA A 107 -14.42 -8.88 4.57
C ALA A 107 -15.26 -9.11 3.31
N LEU A 108 -15.72 -8.02 2.67
CA LEU A 108 -16.58 -8.06 1.47
C LEU A 108 -15.85 -8.37 0.17
N SER A 109 -14.52 -8.53 0.24
CA SER A 109 -13.66 -8.97 -0.86
C SER A 109 -12.55 -9.87 -0.31
N GLN A 110 -11.65 -10.37 -1.17
CA GLN A 110 -10.48 -11.15 -0.75
C GLN A 110 -9.44 -10.28 0.00
N VAL A 111 -9.82 -9.82 1.19
CA VAL A 111 -8.93 -9.16 2.14
C VAL A 111 -8.29 -10.24 3.01
N SER A 112 -6.97 -10.17 3.13
CA SER A 112 -6.19 -11.13 3.91
C SER A 112 -5.27 -10.40 4.87
N LEU A 113 -4.80 -11.09 5.91
CA LEU A 113 -3.69 -10.58 6.71
C LEU A 113 -2.45 -10.48 5.80
N ARG A 114 -1.92 -9.27 5.62
CA ARG A 114 -0.75 -9.02 4.76
C ARG A 114 0.47 -8.52 5.57
N PRO A 115 1.12 -9.37 6.39
CA PRO A 115 2.38 -8.99 7.04
C PRO A 115 3.43 -8.48 6.04
N ALA A 116 3.38 -9.00 4.81
CA ALA A 116 4.25 -8.66 3.70
C ALA A 116 4.17 -7.18 3.28
N VAL A 117 3.14 -6.42 3.68
CA VAL A 117 3.03 -4.97 3.44
C VAL A 117 4.20 -4.19 4.04
N ALA A 118 4.91 -4.76 5.02
CA ALA A 118 6.13 -4.18 5.55
C ALA A 118 7.25 -4.06 4.51
N LEU A 119 7.24 -4.87 3.44
CA LEU A 119 8.23 -4.84 2.37
C LEU A 119 8.14 -3.55 1.53
N PRO A 120 7.01 -3.21 0.88
CA PRO A 120 6.93 -1.95 0.14
C PRO A 120 7.19 -0.72 1.02
N VAL A 121 6.78 -0.76 2.30
CA VAL A 121 7.11 0.31 3.24
C VAL A 121 8.62 0.40 3.49
N PHE A 122 9.28 -0.73 3.80
CA PHE A 122 10.71 -0.78 4.03
C PHE A 122 11.51 -0.31 2.79
N PHE A 123 11.16 -0.82 1.61
CA PHE A 123 11.83 -0.44 0.36
C PHE A 123 11.59 1.03 0.01
N GLY A 124 10.36 1.54 0.21
CA GLY A 124 10.03 2.94 0.00
C GLY A 124 10.80 3.87 0.93
N TYR A 125 10.81 3.58 2.23
CA TYR A 125 11.52 4.37 3.22
C TYR A 125 13.04 4.35 3.02
N THR A 126 13.59 3.22 2.59
CA THR A 126 15.04 3.03 2.49
C THR A 126 15.61 3.50 1.15
N PHE A 127 14.91 3.24 0.04
CA PHE A 127 15.42 3.45 -1.31
C PHE A 127 14.63 4.48 -2.12
N GLY A 128 13.60 5.08 -1.53
CA GLY A 128 12.87 6.22 -2.09
C GLY A 128 11.47 5.89 -2.61
N PRO A 129 10.66 6.95 -2.84
CA PRO A 129 9.24 6.83 -3.18
C PRO A 129 8.99 6.03 -4.47
N VAL A 130 9.86 6.18 -5.49
CA VAL A 130 9.71 5.42 -6.74
C VAL A 130 9.97 3.94 -6.54
N VAL A 131 10.96 3.58 -5.72
CA VAL A 131 11.23 2.16 -5.40
C VAL A 131 10.05 1.58 -4.62
N GLY A 132 9.56 2.30 -3.60
CA GLY A 132 8.37 1.89 -2.85
C GLY A 132 7.14 1.70 -3.73
N LEU A 133 6.88 2.62 -4.67
CA LEU A 133 5.79 2.52 -5.64
C LEU A 133 5.87 1.23 -6.44
N MET A 134 7.03 0.96 -7.03
CA MET A 134 7.23 -0.20 -7.90
C MET A 134 7.21 -1.50 -7.11
N VAL A 135 7.82 -1.55 -5.92
CA VAL A 135 7.77 -2.73 -5.05
C VAL A 135 6.34 -3.04 -4.63
N GLY A 136 5.58 -2.03 -4.19
CA GLY A 136 4.20 -2.20 -3.75
C GLY A 136 3.27 -2.63 -4.88
N ALA A 137 3.31 -1.92 -6.00
CA ALA A 137 2.43 -2.24 -7.12
C ALA A 137 2.87 -3.53 -7.83
N GLY A 138 4.16 -3.67 -8.13
CA GLY A 138 4.72 -4.85 -8.79
C GLY A 138 4.55 -6.12 -7.96
N GLY A 139 4.78 -6.05 -6.64
CA GLY A 139 4.55 -7.21 -5.79
C GLY A 139 3.08 -7.57 -5.63
N ASN A 140 2.18 -6.60 -5.46
CA ASN A 140 0.74 -6.91 -5.44
C ASN A 140 0.30 -7.54 -6.77
N LEU A 141 0.75 -6.98 -7.91
CA LEU A 141 0.48 -7.51 -9.23
C LEU A 141 0.91 -8.97 -9.39
N ILE A 142 2.13 -9.31 -8.96
CA ILE A 142 2.64 -10.68 -9.01
C ILE A 142 1.81 -11.61 -8.12
N GLY A 143 1.49 -11.18 -6.90
CA GLY A 143 0.68 -11.98 -5.97
C GLY A 143 -0.71 -12.27 -6.52
N ASP A 144 -1.37 -11.23 -7.00
CA ASP A 144 -2.70 -11.25 -7.62
C ASP A 144 -2.73 -12.15 -8.88
N LEU A 145 -1.69 -12.07 -9.72
CA LEU A 145 -1.53 -12.92 -10.90
C LEU A 145 -1.55 -14.42 -10.55
N PHE A 146 -0.87 -14.82 -9.47
CA PHE A 146 -0.86 -16.22 -9.01
C PHE A 146 -2.15 -16.64 -8.30
N VAL A 147 -2.94 -15.69 -7.80
CA VAL A 147 -4.30 -15.96 -7.28
C VAL A 147 -5.31 -16.11 -8.42
N GLY A 148 -5.00 -15.61 -9.62
CA GLY A 148 -5.84 -15.66 -10.81
C GLY A 148 -6.69 -14.41 -11.04
N TYR A 149 -6.54 -13.39 -10.18
CA TYR A 149 -7.28 -12.14 -10.27
C TYR A 149 -6.38 -10.95 -10.02
N VAL A 150 -6.37 -10.00 -10.96
CA VAL A 150 -5.65 -8.73 -10.85
C VAL A 150 -6.64 -7.59 -10.78
N SER A 151 -6.45 -6.71 -9.79
CA SER A 151 -7.24 -5.50 -9.69
C SER A 151 -6.35 -4.27 -9.90
N PRO A 152 -6.50 -3.53 -11.04
CA PRO A 152 -5.62 -2.41 -11.37
C PRO A 152 -5.57 -1.29 -10.33
N HIS A 153 -6.72 -0.87 -9.78
CA HIS A 153 -6.77 0.21 -8.78
C HIS A 153 -6.25 -0.25 -7.41
N TRP A 154 -6.46 -1.51 -7.02
CA TRP A 154 -5.84 -2.08 -5.81
C TRP A 154 -4.33 -2.28 -5.98
N THR A 155 -3.88 -2.62 -7.19
CA THR A 155 -2.45 -2.70 -7.53
C THR A 155 -1.78 -1.35 -7.34
N LEU A 156 -2.38 -0.28 -7.87
CA LEU A 156 -1.92 1.08 -7.63
C LEU A 156 -1.93 1.42 -6.13
N ALA A 157 -3.00 1.09 -5.41
CA ALA A 157 -3.11 1.37 -3.98
C ALA A 157 -1.95 0.77 -3.18
N ASN A 158 -1.56 -0.48 -3.47
CA ASN A 158 -0.38 -1.11 -2.85
C ASN A 158 0.92 -0.38 -3.20
N GLY A 159 1.05 0.11 -4.44
CA GLY A 159 2.14 1.01 -4.82
C GLY A 159 2.14 2.29 -3.99
N LEU A 160 0.99 2.93 -3.78
CA LEU A 160 0.90 4.14 -2.98
C LEU A 160 1.35 3.93 -1.53
N ILE A 161 1.14 2.73 -0.95
CA ILE A 161 1.67 2.40 0.38
C ILE A 161 3.19 2.58 0.42
N GLY A 162 3.91 1.99 -0.54
CA GLY A 162 5.36 2.11 -0.62
C GLY A 162 5.82 3.50 -1.02
N LEU A 163 5.11 4.19 -1.91
CA LEU A 163 5.43 5.56 -2.31
C LEU A 163 5.38 6.51 -1.11
N PHE A 164 4.30 6.46 -0.34
CA PHE A 164 4.11 7.31 0.84
C PHE A 164 5.17 7.05 1.91
N ALA A 165 5.57 5.79 2.09
CA ALA A 165 6.66 5.44 2.99
C ALA A 165 8.00 6.12 2.62
N GLY A 166 8.20 6.46 1.34
CA GLY A 166 9.40 7.17 0.84
C GLY A 166 9.30 8.70 0.85
N LEU A 167 8.12 9.28 1.09
CA LEU A 167 7.95 10.73 1.13
C LEU A 167 8.70 11.48 2.25
N PRO A 168 9.18 10.86 3.36
CA PRO A 168 10.13 11.50 4.28
C PRO A 168 11.37 12.11 3.61
N MET A 169 11.74 11.62 2.43
CA MET A 169 12.86 12.15 1.65
C MET A 169 12.59 13.55 1.08
N LEU A 170 11.33 13.98 1.02
CA LEU A 170 10.96 15.34 0.60
C LEU A 170 11.21 16.40 1.66
N PHE A 171 11.51 15.98 2.89
CA PHE A 171 11.66 16.89 4.03
C PHE A 171 13.13 17.00 4.45
N ASP A 172 13.64 18.23 4.38
CA ASP A 172 14.94 18.58 4.96
C ASP A 172 14.89 18.50 6.48
N ASP A 173 13.83 19.06 7.09
CA ASP A 173 13.59 18.97 8.53
C ASP A 173 12.89 17.65 8.89
N LYS A 174 13.61 16.78 9.59
CA LYS A 174 13.09 15.49 10.06
C LYS A 174 12.03 15.62 11.13
N ARG A 175 11.98 16.74 11.86
CA ARG A 175 10.88 17.01 12.78
C ARG A 175 9.60 17.30 12.01
N GLN A 176 9.68 18.14 10.97
CA GLN A 176 8.55 18.44 10.09
C GLN A 176 8.03 17.18 9.39
N SER A 177 8.93 16.33 8.88
CA SER A 177 8.57 15.02 8.32
C SER A 177 7.74 14.19 9.30
N TRP A 178 8.20 14.11 10.55
CA TRP A 178 7.49 13.37 11.59
C TRP A 178 6.13 14.00 11.93
N ASP A 179 6.06 15.33 12.10
CA ASP A 179 4.84 16.05 12.42
C ASP A 179 3.77 15.83 11.35
N VAL A 180 4.12 15.99 10.07
CA VAL A 180 3.21 15.78 8.93
C VAL A 180 2.75 14.33 8.87
N GLY A 181 3.68 13.37 8.95
CA GLY A 181 3.34 11.95 8.95
C GLY A 181 2.38 11.60 10.09
N ALA A 182 2.66 12.07 11.31
CA ALA A 182 1.87 11.77 12.49
C ALA A 182 0.46 12.35 12.40
N VAL A 183 0.31 13.55 11.84
CA VAL A 183 -1.01 14.16 11.60
C VAL A 183 -1.81 13.33 10.59
N ILE A 184 -1.21 12.94 9.46
CA ILE A 184 -1.92 12.12 8.45
C ILE A 184 -2.34 10.77 9.04
N THR A 185 -1.42 10.09 9.72
CA THR A 185 -1.68 8.78 10.36
C THR A 185 -2.73 8.86 11.46
N GLY A 186 -2.64 9.87 12.33
CA GLY A 186 -3.60 10.09 13.42
C GLY A 186 -4.99 10.44 12.88
N ALA A 187 -5.07 11.37 11.92
CA ALA A 187 -6.32 11.75 11.28
C ALA A 187 -6.98 10.56 10.57
N ALA A 188 -6.22 9.73 9.87
CA ALA A 188 -6.74 8.52 9.24
C ALA A 188 -7.33 7.52 10.25
N GLY A 189 -6.62 7.26 11.36
CA GLY A 189 -7.11 6.40 12.43
C GLY A 189 -8.41 6.92 13.06
N ILE A 190 -8.47 8.21 13.37
CA ILE A 190 -9.65 8.86 13.95
C ILE A 190 -10.82 8.83 12.95
N ALA A 191 -10.58 9.16 11.68
CA ALA A 191 -11.61 9.16 10.65
C ALA A 191 -12.20 7.75 10.43
N ALA A 192 -11.35 6.72 10.41
CA ALA A 192 -11.79 5.33 10.28
C ALA A 192 -12.67 4.90 11.47
N ALA A 193 -12.26 5.21 12.70
CA ALA A 193 -13.03 4.90 13.90
C ALA A 193 -14.36 5.67 13.95
N ALA A 194 -14.36 6.95 13.59
CA ALA A 194 -15.57 7.77 13.54
C ALA A 194 -16.54 7.23 12.49
N PHE A 195 -16.05 6.85 11.30
CA PHE A 195 -16.87 6.26 10.24
C PHE A 195 -17.49 4.93 10.69
N PHE A 196 -16.71 4.06 11.33
CA PHE A 196 -17.20 2.79 11.88
C PHE A 196 -18.26 3.00 12.95
N LEU A 197 -18.07 3.94 13.87
CA LEU A 197 -19.07 4.25 14.90
C LEU A 197 -20.39 4.77 14.31
N ALA A 198 -20.31 5.55 13.23
CA ALA A 198 -21.49 6.02 12.50
C ALA A 198 -22.15 4.93 11.65
N ASN A 199 -21.39 3.91 11.22
CA ASN A 199 -21.82 2.84 10.32
C ASN A 199 -21.29 1.47 10.80
N PRO A 200 -21.73 0.95 11.96
CA PRO A 200 -21.09 -0.21 12.59
C PRO A 200 -21.32 -1.53 11.84
N SER A 201 -22.32 -1.57 10.96
CA SER A 201 -22.54 -2.71 10.06
C SER A 201 -22.30 -2.25 8.62
N PRO A 202 -21.54 -3.03 7.83
CA PRO A 202 -21.41 -2.78 6.40
C PRO A 202 -22.77 -2.84 5.68
N GLY A 203 -23.81 -3.42 6.30
CA GLY A 203 -25.14 -3.52 5.70
C GLY A 203 -25.21 -4.55 4.57
N PHE A 204 -24.22 -5.44 4.50
CA PHE A 204 -24.09 -6.41 3.42
C PHE A 204 -25.28 -7.38 3.38
N SER A 205 -25.84 -7.57 2.19
CA SER A 205 -26.72 -8.71 1.90
C SER A 205 -25.89 -9.74 1.13
N PRO A 206 -25.31 -10.74 1.82
CA PRO A 206 -24.58 -11.80 1.15
C PRO A 206 -25.44 -12.52 0.10
N PRO A 207 -24.82 -13.12 -0.94
CA PRO A 207 -25.48 -14.17 -1.70
C PRO A 207 -26.06 -15.22 -0.74
N PRO A 208 -27.11 -15.97 -1.11
CA PRO A 208 -27.88 -16.83 -0.19
C PRO A 208 -27.03 -17.80 0.65
N ASP A 209 -25.85 -18.17 0.17
CA ASP A 209 -24.94 -19.14 0.81
C ASP A 209 -23.88 -18.51 1.73
N PHE A 210 -23.85 -17.18 1.88
CA PHE A 210 -22.86 -16.46 2.67
C PHE A 210 -23.44 -15.90 3.97
N VAL A 211 -22.65 -15.95 5.04
CA VAL A 211 -23.03 -15.41 6.35
C VAL A 211 -22.74 -13.91 6.40
N ARG A 212 -23.70 -13.11 6.86
CA ARG A 212 -23.44 -11.70 7.22
C ARG A 212 -22.39 -11.67 8.32
N VAL A 213 -21.23 -11.10 8.05
CA VAL A 213 -20.22 -10.88 9.08
C VAL A 213 -20.23 -9.41 9.48
N ASP A 214 -20.84 -9.13 10.63
CA ASP A 214 -20.63 -7.86 11.30
C ASP A 214 -19.21 -7.82 11.86
N LEU A 215 -18.50 -6.71 11.67
CA LEU A 215 -17.19 -6.57 12.27
C LEU A 215 -17.31 -6.49 13.79
N SER A 216 -16.43 -7.21 14.47
CA SER A 216 -16.26 -7.01 15.91
C SER A 216 -15.79 -5.58 16.19
N LEU A 217 -16.10 -5.06 17.38
CA LEU A 217 -15.57 -3.76 17.82
C LEU A 217 -14.04 -3.72 17.72
N PHE A 218 -13.37 -4.82 18.05
CA PHE A 218 -11.92 -4.94 17.91
C PHE A 218 -11.44 -4.66 16.48
N MET A 219 -12.09 -5.26 15.48
CA MET A 219 -11.76 -5.01 14.08
C MET A 219 -12.17 -3.61 13.63
N GLY A 220 -13.32 -3.10 14.06
CA GLY A 220 -13.78 -1.75 13.73
C GLY A 220 -12.81 -0.64 14.17
N PHE A 221 -12.15 -0.82 15.31
CA PHE A 221 -11.13 0.12 15.82
C PHE A 221 -9.69 -0.21 15.39
N SER A 222 -9.48 -1.28 14.61
CA SER A 222 -8.14 -1.78 14.28
C SER A 222 -7.25 -0.76 13.57
N VAL A 223 -7.82 0.07 12.68
CA VAL A 223 -7.09 1.16 12.01
C VAL A 223 -6.60 2.20 13.02
N LEU A 224 -7.47 2.66 13.93
CA LEU A 224 -7.11 3.62 14.97
C LEU A 224 -5.99 3.07 15.87
N VAL A 225 -6.12 1.82 16.32
CA VAL A 225 -5.13 1.19 17.19
C VAL A 225 -3.80 1.00 16.44
N GLY A 226 -3.82 0.51 15.20
CA GLY A 226 -2.62 0.33 14.39
C GLY A 226 -1.90 1.65 14.10
N CYS A 227 -2.65 2.72 13.74
CA CYS A 227 -2.11 4.07 13.57
C CYS A 227 -1.52 4.62 14.88
N GLY A 228 -2.20 4.41 16.01
CA GLY A 228 -1.70 4.78 17.33
C GLY A 228 -0.40 4.08 17.69
N LEU A 229 -0.30 2.77 17.39
CA LEU A 229 0.93 2.01 17.57
C LEU A 229 2.06 2.53 16.68
N ALA A 230 1.80 2.82 15.41
CA ALA A 230 2.79 3.39 14.50
C ALA A 230 3.38 4.71 15.04
N ILE A 231 2.53 5.58 15.58
CA ILE A 231 2.96 6.82 16.25
C ILE A 231 3.75 6.51 17.53
N ALA A 232 3.29 5.54 18.33
CA ALA A 232 3.94 5.13 19.58
C ALA A 232 5.37 4.61 19.39
N VAL A 233 5.71 4.02 18.23
CA VAL A 233 7.08 3.56 17.91
C VAL A 233 8.11 4.67 18.13
N ARG A 234 7.80 5.92 17.78
CA ARG A 234 8.71 7.06 17.96
C ARG A 234 9.10 7.26 19.42
N PHE A 235 8.14 7.08 20.33
CA PHE A 235 8.29 7.33 21.77
C PHE A 235 8.84 6.10 22.50
N ALA A 236 8.54 4.90 22.03
CA ALA A 236 9.13 3.66 22.54
C ALA A 236 10.64 3.58 22.25
N PHE A 237 11.09 4.16 21.13
CA PHE A 237 12.50 4.14 20.72
C PHE A 237 13.03 5.57 20.45
N PRO A 238 13.20 6.40 21.50
CA PRO A 238 13.57 7.81 21.34
C PRO A 238 14.92 8.01 20.64
N ASN A 239 15.85 7.07 20.85
CA ASN A 239 17.19 7.09 20.27
C ASN A 239 17.25 6.55 18.83
N ARG A 240 16.11 6.10 18.26
CA ARG A 240 16.02 5.57 16.89
C ARG A 240 14.87 6.23 16.12
N PRO A 241 14.97 7.55 15.84
CA PRO A 241 13.88 8.32 15.24
C PRO A 241 13.41 7.77 13.88
N ARG A 242 14.32 7.18 13.09
CA ARG A 242 14.02 6.55 11.80
C ARG A 242 12.99 5.43 11.89
N TRP A 243 12.94 4.72 13.02
CA TRP A 243 11.98 3.62 13.21
C TRP A 243 10.55 4.15 13.33
N GLY A 244 10.37 5.23 14.10
CA GLY A 244 9.08 5.91 14.22
C GLY A 244 8.65 6.59 12.93
N GLU A 245 9.58 7.26 12.23
CA GLU A 245 9.29 7.90 10.95
C GLU A 245 8.84 6.88 9.88
N ALA A 246 9.54 5.76 9.74
CA ALA A 246 9.17 4.70 8.81
C ALA A 246 7.80 4.08 9.14
N ALA A 247 7.53 3.83 10.42
CA ALA A 247 6.25 3.29 10.86
C ALA A 247 5.09 4.25 10.58
N VAL A 248 5.26 5.52 10.91
CA VAL A 248 4.23 6.56 10.72
C VAL A 248 3.94 6.77 9.24
N TRP A 249 4.96 6.97 8.40
CA TRP A 249 4.76 7.17 6.95
C TRP A 249 4.27 5.92 6.23
N GLY A 250 4.68 4.73 6.68
CA GLY A 250 4.09 3.47 6.23
C GLY A 250 2.61 3.37 6.55
N ALA A 251 2.21 3.71 7.78
CA ALA A 251 0.81 3.69 8.19
C ALA A 251 -0.03 4.75 7.45
N ALA A 252 0.53 5.94 7.19
CA ALA A 252 -0.08 6.97 6.35
C ALA A 252 -0.31 6.46 4.92
N GLY A 253 0.71 5.86 4.31
CA GLY A 253 0.61 5.26 2.98
C GLY A 253 -0.41 4.14 2.90
N ASN A 254 -0.44 3.27 3.90
CA ASN A 254 -1.43 2.22 4.04
C ASN A 254 -2.86 2.77 4.10
N ALA A 255 -3.10 3.79 4.92
CA ALA A 255 -4.40 4.42 5.01
C ALA A 255 -4.81 5.10 3.69
N VAL A 256 -3.93 5.91 3.09
CA VAL A 256 -4.25 6.65 1.86
C VAL A 256 -4.45 5.71 0.67
N GLY A 257 -3.53 4.77 0.48
CA GLY A 257 -3.59 3.82 -0.63
C GLY A 257 -4.85 2.97 -0.57
N LEU A 258 -5.12 2.33 0.57
CA LEU A 258 -6.28 1.45 0.71
C LEU A 258 -7.61 2.21 0.70
N ALA A 259 -7.67 3.42 1.27
CA ALA A 259 -8.87 4.24 1.18
C ALA A 259 -9.20 4.58 -0.28
N LEU A 260 -8.19 4.89 -1.10
CA LEU A 260 -8.38 5.16 -2.53
C LEU A 260 -8.98 3.94 -3.25
N ALA A 261 -8.42 2.75 -3.04
CA ALA A 261 -8.93 1.54 -3.68
C ALA A 261 -10.33 1.16 -3.20
N SER A 262 -10.57 1.18 -1.89
CA SER A 262 -11.89 0.85 -1.34
C SER A 262 -12.95 1.86 -1.79
N LEU A 263 -12.67 3.17 -1.74
CA LEU A 263 -13.63 4.17 -2.23
C LEU A 263 -13.90 4.02 -3.73
N ALA A 264 -12.91 3.67 -4.53
CA ALA A 264 -13.10 3.39 -5.95
C ALA A 264 -14.11 2.25 -6.20
N ASP A 265 -14.21 1.27 -5.29
CA ASP A 265 -15.15 0.16 -5.40
C ASP A 265 -16.64 0.58 -5.29
N ILE A 266 -16.94 1.81 -4.86
CA ILE A 266 -18.29 2.39 -4.96
C ILE A 266 -18.71 2.49 -6.43
N TRP A 267 -17.81 2.93 -7.29
CA TRP A 267 -18.07 3.07 -8.73
C TRP A 267 -17.74 1.81 -9.49
N VAL A 268 -16.67 1.10 -9.12
CA VAL A 268 -16.21 -0.09 -9.84
C VAL A 268 -17.13 -1.28 -9.63
N ASN A 269 -17.62 -1.52 -8.41
CA ASN A 269 -18.45 -2.68 -8.09
C ASN A 269 -19.86 -2.30 -7.58
N GLY A 270 -20.21 -1.01 -7.53
CA GLY A 270 -21.52 -0.55 -7.07
C GLY A 270 -21.74 -0.64 -5.56
N TYR A 271 -20.68 -0.77 -4.77
CA TYR A 271 -20.77 -0.87 -3.31
C TYR A 271 -21.19 0.46 -2.66
N THR A 272 -21.86 0.36 -1.52
CA THR A 272 -22.13 1.51 -0.65
C THR A 272 -20.87 1.96 0.08
N ALA A 273 -20.90 3.19 0.63
CA ALA A 273 -19.78 3.69 1.44
C ALA A 273 -19.51 2.83 2.68
N SER A 274 -20.54 2.22 3.27
CA SER A 274 -20.36 1.31 4.41
C SER A 274 -19.67 0.01 3.97
N GLU A 275 -20.11 -0.58 2.85
CA GLU A 275 -19.51 -1.79 2.30
C GLU A 275 -18.02 -1.60 1.97
N THR A 276 -17.65 -0.47 1.37
CA THR A 276 -16.25 -0.21 1.04
C THR A 276 -15.42 0.09 2.27
N MET A 277 -15.87 1.00 3.14
CA MET A 277 -15.06 1.45 4.27
C MET A 277 -15.01 0.45 5.42
N VAL A 278 -16.16 -0.12 5.77
CA VAL A 278 -16.28 -1.07 6.89
C VAL A 278 -16.00 -2.48 6.41
N GLY A 279 -16.46 -2.82 5.20
CA GLY A 279 -16.32 -4.16 4.64
C GLY A 279 -14.98 -4.45 3.94
N GLN A 280 -14.22 -3.44 3.50
CA GLN A 280 -12.92 -3.66 2.83
C GLN A 280 -11.78 -2.87 3.47
N PHE A 281 -11.93 -1.55 3.61
CA PHE A 281 -10.85 -0.68 4.07
C PHE A 281 -10.40 -1.02 5.49
N ILE A 282 -11.32 -1.07 6.48
CA ILE A 282 -10.96 -1.37 7.86
C ILE A 282 -10.30 -2.77 8.01
N PRO A 283 -10.88 -3.86 7.47
CA PRO A 283 -10.26 -5.18 7.48
C PRO A 283 -8.87 -5.24 6.85
N ALA A 284 -8.60 -4.40 5.84
CA ALA A 284 -7.29 -4.37 5.17
C ALA A 284 -6.29 -3.46 5.91
N ALA A 285 -6.69 -2.21 6.14
CA ALA A 285 -5.82 -1.17 6.65
C ALA A 285 -5.45 -1.39 8.11
N GLY A 286 -6.35 -1.92 8.93
CA GLY A 286 -6.10 -2.15 10.34
C GLY A 286 -4.93 -3.11 10.57
N PRO A 287 -5.06 -4.38 10.18
CA PRO A 287 -3.99 -5.37 10.32
C PRO A 287 -2.68 -4.97 9.64
N ASN A 288 -2.74 -4.28 8.49
CA ASN A 288 -1.55 -3.74 7.85
C ASN A 288 -0.85 -2.70 8.72
N ALA A 289 -1.59 -1.81 9.38
CA ALA A 289 -0.99 -0.81 10.28
C ALA A 289 -0.28 -1.46 11.47
N PHE A 290 -0.81 -2.57 12.02
CA PHE A 290 -0.11 -3.36 13.04
C PHE A 290 1.18 -3.98 12.47
N ALA A 291 1.10 -4.62 11.30
CA ALA A 291 2.25 -5.23 10.66
C ALA A 291 3.35 -4.19 10.37
N ILE A 292 2.97 -2.99 9.92
CA ILE A 292 3.89 -1.88 9.66
C ILE A 292 4.55 -1.43 10.96
N ALA A 293 3.78 -1.19 12.02
CA ALA A 293 4.30 -0.70 13.30
C ALA A 293 5.30 -1.69 13.95
N ILE A 294 5.16 -2.99 13.69
CA ILE A 294 5.99 -4.03 14.29
C ILE A 294 7.15 -4.44 13.37
N ILE A 295 6.86 -4.79 12.12
CA ILE A 295 7.81 -5.46 11.21
C ILE A 295 8.76 -4.46 10.55
N VAL A 296 8.29 -3.26 10.20
CA VAL A 296 9.14 -2.27 9.49
C VAL A 296 10.33 -1.83 10.35
N PRO A 297 10.17 -1.49 11.65
CA PRO A 297 11.31 -1.20 12.51
C PRO A 297 12.32 -2.35 12.60
N LEU A 298 11.85 -3.59 12.60
CA LEU A 298 12.71 -4.78 12.64
C LEU A 298 13.53 -4.93 11.35
N LEU A 299 12.88 -4.81 10.18
CA LEU A 299 13.57 -4.84 8.88
C LEU A 299 14.62 -3.73 8.79
N LEU A 300 14.27 -2.53 9.25
CA LEU A 300 15.18 -1.39 9.27
C LEU A 300 16.35 -1.61 10.25
N ALA A 301 16.10 -2.22 11.41
CA ALA A 301 17.15 -2.56 12.38
C ALA A 301 18.17 -3.54 11.76
N VAL A 302 17.69 -4.59 11.10
CA VAL A 302 18.55 -5.58 10.42
C VAL A 302 19.36 -4.90 9.31
N TYR A 303 18.71 -4.14 8.43
CA TYR A 303 19.38 -3.45 7.33
C TYR A 303 20.50 -2.51 7.83
N LEU A 304 20.20 -1.68 8.83
CA LEU A 304 21.19 -0.73 9.37
C LEU A 304 22.35 -1.43 10.07
N SER A 305 22.13 -2.59 10.69
CA SER A 305 23.20 -3.38 11.32
C SER A 305 24.18 -3.98 10.31
N VAL A 306 23.69 -4.41 9.14
CA VAL A 306 24.53 -4.92 8.05
C VAL A 306 25.38 -3.79 7.47
N GLN A 307 24.77 -2.63 7.19
CA GLN A 307 25.47 -1.45 6.67
C GLN A 307 26.60 -0.98 7.61
N GLN A 308 26.35 -0.99 8.92
CA GLN A 308 27.38 -0.65 9.91
C GLN A 308 28.54 -1.66 9.88
N SER A 309 28.24 -2.95 9.74
CA SER A 309 29.26 -4.01 9.73
C SER A 309 30.16 -3.90 8.50
N GLU A 310 29.59 -3.67 7.32
CA GLU A 310 30.35 -3.49 6.07
C GLU A 310 31.30 -2.28 6.15
N SER A 311 30.85 -1.18 6.77
CA SER A 311 31.67 0.02 6.94
C SER A 311 32.90 -0.20 7.85
N GLN A 312 32.78 -1.10 8.84
CA GLN A 312 33.88 -1.42 9.77
C GLN A 312 34.89 -2.40 9.17
N THR A 313 34.47 -3.27 8.25
CA THR A 313 35.38 -4.20 7.55
C THR A 313 36.16 -3.55 6.41
N ALA A 314 35.74 -2.37 5.96
CA ALA A 314 36.38 -1.62 4.89
C ALA A 314 37.52 -0.68 5.38
N THR A 315 37.77 -0.63 6.69
CA THR A 315 38.85 0.15 7.34
C THR A 315 39.94 -0.77 7.87
#